data_AF-A0A3N7DCK8-F1
#
_entry.id   AF-A0A3N7DCK8-F1
#
_cell.length_a   1.000
_cell.length_b   1.000
_cell.length_c   1.000
_cell.angle_alpha   90.00
_cell.angle_beta   90.00
_cell.angle_gamma   90.00
#
_symmetry.space_group_name_H-M   'P 1'
#
loop_
_entity.id
_entity.type
_entity.pdbx_description
1 polymer ?
#
loop_
_entity_poly.entity_id
_entity_poly.type
_entity_poly.pdbx_seq_one_letter_code
_entity_poly.pdbx_strand_id
1 'polypeptide(L)'
;MKKIILFLCACATLPFVLSAQTKNGKAIVSIQNTSKIKRTGAVTAISWKSILSKFPGIDTGNFKVLNAASKEVPFQLIYKGEDDPQQLLVQLDVAPNAAVKLSIVPGKAAKAVQKTFGRYVPERKDDFAWENDKVAFRMYGKALEATPKEMAYGVDIWGKRTTRMILNERYKRGEYHVDHGDGNDYYHVGLTLGGGDIAPVVKDKIYYPMNYRNWKILDQGPLRFTFQLSYDNWDVDGKSVKVTKTISLDAGSHLNKVEANYEYAGTEDLPVVVGIIKRAEPGKLLLDEQQGIMGYWEPQHGADGITGVGTIVADPKLKMKVSNEQLLTQTSTKNGTAIVYYNGTAWNKAQEITTAAAWFDYLNNFKQALEQPLKVTVQ
;
A
#
# COMPACT_ATOMS: atom_id res chain seq x y z
N MET A 1 -81.84 -30.40 -45.70
CA MET A 1 -81.33 -29.27 -44.89
C MET A 1 -81.06 -29.73 -43.46
N LYS A 2 -79.81 -30.08 -43.12
CA LYS A 2 -79.33 -30.15 -41.72
C LYS A 2 -77.85 -29.74 -41.75
N LYS A 3 -77.55 -28.59 -41.14
CA LYS A 3 -76.19 -28.03 -41.01
C LYS A 3 -75.46 -28.81 -39.91
N ILE A 4 -74.30 -29.39 -40.22
CA ILE A 4 -73.40 -29.97 -39.23
C ILE A 4 -72.36 -28.92 -38.90
N ILE A 5 -72.34 -28.52 -37.63
CA ILE A 5 -71.46 -27.49 -37.07
C ILE A 5 -70.14 -28.14 -36.66
N LEU A 6 -69.06 -27.50 -37.09
CA LEU A 6 -67.66 -27.78 -36.81
C LEU A 6 -67.35 -27.43 -35.34
N PHE A 7 -66.69 -28.31 -34.58
CA PHE A 7 -66.01 -27.96 -33.33
C PHE A 7 -64.50 -28.16 -33.53
N LEU A 8 -63.78 -27.06 -33.72
CA LEU A 8 -62.31 -27.02 -33.71
C LEU A 8 -61.86 -26.95 -32.24
N CYS A 9 -61.21 -28.00 -31.74
CA CYS A 9 -60.48 -27.95 -30.47
C CYS A 9 -59.20 -27.13 -30.66
N ALA A 10 -59.18 -25.90 -30.13
CA ALA A 10 -57.97 -25.11 -29.99
C ALA A 10 -57.17 -25.62 -28.76
N CYS A 11 -56.11 -26.39 -28.99
CA CYS A 11 -55.11 -26.69 -27.97
C CYS A 11 -54.27 -25.42 -27.72
N ALA A 12 -54.56 -24.72 -26.64
CA ALA A 12 -53.71 -23.66 -26.12
C ALA A 12 -52.41 -24.27 -25.57
N THR A 13 -51.33 -24.21 -26.36
CA THR A 13 -49.98 -24.46 -25.87
C THR A 13 -49.55 -23.28 -25.00
N LEU A 14 -49.57 -23.45 -23.69
CA LEU A 14 -48.92 -22.50 -22.78
C LEU A 14 -47.41 -22.44 -23.13
N PRO A 15 -46.84 -21.24 -23.34
CA PRO A 15 -45.39 -21.12 -23.37
C PRO A 15 -44.87 -21.45 -21.96
N PHE A 16 -44.14 -22.56 -21.85
CA PHE A 16 -43.32 -22.87 -20.69
C PHE A 16 -42.24 -21.79 -20.61
N VAL A 17 -42.50 -20.74 -19.83
CA VAL A 17 -41.46 -19.81 -19.41
C VAL A 17 -40.54 -20.62 -18.51
N LEU A 18 -39.44 -21.13 -19.07
CA LEU A 18 -38.28 -21.51 -18.27
C LEU A 18 -37.84 -20.24 -17.54
N SER A 19 -38.33 -20.07 -16.32
CA SER A 19 -37.63 -19.30 -15.31
C SER A 19 -36.25 -19.96 -15.18
N ALA A 20 -35.27 -19.38 -15.86
CA ALA A 20 -33.89 -19.58 -15.47
C ALA A 20 -33.84 -19.14 -14.02
N GLN A 21 -33.84 -20.10 -13.09
CA GLN A 21 -33.40 -19.84 -11.74
C GLN A 21 -31.99 -19.31 -11.90
N THR A 22 -31.83 -17.99 -11.89
CA THR A 22 -30.60 -17.36 -11.48
C THR A 22 -30.32 -18.00 -10.14
N LYS A 23 -29.39 -18.96 -10.09
CA LYS A 23 -28.73 -19.31 -8.84
C LYS A 23 -28.33 -17.95 -8.28
N ASN A 24 -28.98 -17.51 -7.21
CA ASN A 24 -28.66 -16.24 -6.56
C ASN A 24 -27.23 -16.41 -6.05
N GLY A 25 -26.28 -16.12 -6.94
CA GLY A 25 -24.89 -16.45 -6.71
C GLY A 25 -24.46 -15.69 -5.48
N LYS A 26 -23.85 -16.41 -4.56
CA LYS A 26 -23.45 -15.90 -3.27
C LYS A 26 -22.14 -16.57 -2.93
N ALA A 27 -21.17 -15.79 -2.49
CA ALA A 27 -19.97 -16.32 -1.85
C ALA A 27 -20.00 -15.94 -0.37
N ILE A 28 -19.67 -16.89 0.50
CA ILE A 28 -19.43 -16.60 1.92
C ILE A 28 -17.93 -16.52 2.14
N VAL A 29 -17.46 -15.46 2.78
CA VAL A 29 -16.06 -15.30 3.14
C VAL A 29 -15.93 -15.35 4.65
N SER A 30 -15.08 -16.25 5.15
CA SER A 30 -14.69 -16.31 6.56
C SER A 30 -13.26 -15.77 6.69
N ILE A 31 -13.09 -14.74 7.51
CA ILE A 31 -11.79 -14.11 7.80
C ILE A 31 -11.49 -14.36 9.27
N GLN A 32 -10.45 -15.16 9.55
CA GLN A 32 -10.09 -15.59 10.88
C GLN A 32 -8.77 -14.95 11.34
N ASN A 33 -8.79 -14.42 12.56
CA ASN A 33 -7.59 -14.01 13.28
C ASN A 33 -7.18 -15.12 14.24
N THR A 34 -6.06 -15.78 13.96
CA THR A 34 -5.50 -16.82 14.84
C THR A 34 -4.46 -16.26 15.81
N SER A 35 -4.24 -14.95 15.82
CA SER A 35 -3.31 -14.29 16.74
C SER A 35 -4.01 -13.85 18.03
N LYS A 36 -3.20 -13.51 19.03
CA LYS A 36 -3.65 -12.92 20.30
C LYS A 36 -3.86 -11.40 20.20
N ILE A 37 -3.54 -10.78 19.07
CA ILE A 37 -3.60 -9.33 18.87
C ILE A 37 -4.85 -9.00 18.06
N LYS A 38 -5.61 -7.98 18.49
CA LYS A 38 -6.76 -7.48 17.72
C LYS A 38 -6.26 -6.90 16.39
N ARG A 39 -6.90 -7.26 15.28
CA ARG A 39 -6.72 -6.55 14.00
C ARG A 39 -7.75 -5.43 13.94
N THR A 40 -7.31 -4.18 13.95
CA THR A 40 -8.20 -3.00 13.85
C THR A 40 -8.02 -2.38 12.47
N GLY A 41 -9.11 -2.13 11.76
CA GLY A 41 -9.09 -1.48 10.45
C GLY A 41 -8.25 -2.20 9.39
N ALA A 42 -8.09 -3.53 9.50
CA ALA A 42 -7.21 -4.29 8.64
C ALA A 42 -7.77 -4.39 7.22
N VAL A 43 -6.98 -3.97 6.23
CA VAL A 43 -7.28 -4.17 4.81
C VAL A 43 -6.89 -5.60 4.44
N THR A 44 -7.90 -6.42 4.16
CA THR A 44 -7.73 -7.87 3.91
C THR A 44 -8.03 -8.17 2.46
N ALA A 45 -7.08 -8.81 1.77
CA ALA A 45 -7.25 -9.26 0.39
C ALA A 45 -7.89 -10.64 0.32
N ILE A 46 -8.94 -10.77 -0.50
CA ILE A 46 -9.63 -12.02 -0.82
C ILE A 46 -9.33 -12.34 -2.29
N SER A 47 -8.89 -13.57 -2.56
CA SER A 47 -8.61 -14.03 -3.92
C SER A 47 -9.86 -13.94 -4.79
N TRP A 48 -9.79 -13.20 -5.91
CA TRP A 48 -10.91 -13.08 -6.84
C TRP A 48 -11.24 -14.43 -7.49
N LYS A 49 -10.20 -15.21 -7.85
CA LYS A 49 -10.36 -16.58 -8.36
C LYS A 49 -11.17 -17.46 -7.40
N SER A 50 -10.94 -17.34 -6.09
CA SER A 50 -11.69 -18.09 -5.08
C SER A 50 -13.16 -17.62 -5.00
N ILE A 51 -13.42 -16.32 -5.14
CA ILE A 51 -14.79 -15.78 -5.23
C ILE A 51 -15.51 -16.32 -6.47
N LEU A 52 -14.89 -16.25 -7.65
CA LEU A 52 -15.47 -16.74 -8.90
C LEU A 52 -15.82 -18.23 -8.86
N SER A 53 -15.05 -19.04 -8.13
CA SER A 53 -15.36 -20.47 -7.96
C SER A 53 -16.67 -20.74 -7.21
N LYS A 54 -17.11 -19.79 -6.37
CA LYS A 54 -18.31 -19.90 -5.52
C LYS A 54 -19.48 -19.08 -6.01
N PHE A 55 -19.18 -17.97 -6.68
CA PHE A 55 -20.14 -17.10 -7.33
C PHE A 55 -19.75 -16.90 -8.81
N PRO A 56 -19.94 -17.94 -9.66
CA PRO A 56 -19.74 -17.79 -11.09
C PRO A 56 -20.69 -16.75 -11.67
N GLY A 57 -20.19 -15.87 -12.54
CA GLY A 57 -21.00 -14.83 -13.18
C GLY A 57 -21.34 -13.63 -12.29
N ILE A 58 -20.59 -13.41 -11.20
CA ILE A 58 -20.67 -12.17 -10.42
C ILE A 58 -20.43 -10.95 -11.34
N ASP A 59 -21.35 -9.99 -11.31
CA ASP A 59 -21.23 -8.71 -12.00
C ASP A 59 -20.35 -7.77 -11.15
N THR A 60 -19.15 -7.45 -11.63
CA THR A 60 -18.17 -6.59 -10.93
C THR A 60 -18.67 -5.17 -10.69
N GLY A 61 -19.66 -4.70 -11.47
CA GLY A 61 -20.31 -3.40 -11.29
C GLY A 61 -21.54 -3.43 -10.38
N ASN A 62 -22.02 -4.61 -9.99
CA ASN A 62 -23.31 -4.76 -9.30
C ASN A 62 -23.31 -5.87 -8.25
N PHE A 63 -22.36 -5.83 -7.32
CA PHE A 63 -22.38 -6.63 -6.11
C PHE A 63 -22.06 -5.79 -4.88
N LYS A 64 -22.44 -6.30 -3.71
CA LYS A 64 -22.14 -5.72 -2.41
C LYS A 64 -21.60 -6.77 -1.44
N VAL A 65 -20.84 -6.30 -0.46
CA VAL A 65 -20.29 -7.12 0.63
C VAL A 65 -21.04 -6.77 1.90
N LEU A 66 -21.65 -7.76 2.55
CA LEU A 66 -22.41 -7.58 3.79
C LEU A 66 -21.74 -8.33 4.93
N ASN A 67 -21.74 -7.73 6.12
CA ASN A 67 -21.37 -8.44 7.34
C ASN A 67 -22.53 -9.29 7.89
N ALA A 68 -22.32 -9.98 9.02
CA ALA A 68 -23.33 -10.82 9.66
C ALA A 68 -24.60 -10.05 10.10
N ALA A 69 -24.52 -8.73 10.30
CA ALA A 69 -25.64 -7.86 10.62
C ALA A 69 -26.32 -7.28 9.36
N SER A 70 -26.02 -7.81 8.17
CA SER A 70 -26.51 -7.31 6.87
C SER A 70 -26.15 -5.85 6.56
N LYS A 71 -25.13 -5.31 7.23
CA LYS A 71 -24.60 -3.97 6.95
C LYS A 71 -23.52 -4.06 5.88
N GLU A 72 -23.54 -3.12 4.94
CA GLU A 72 -22.53 -3.03 3.89
C GLU A 72 -21.14 -2.75 4.46
N VAL A 73 -20.16 -3.49 3.94
CA VAL A 73 -18.73 -3.33 4.21
C VAL A 73 -18.11 -2.71 2.95
N PRO A 74 -17.44 -1.55 3.07
CA PRO A 74 -16.70 -0.97 1.95
C PRO A 74 -15.68 -1.96 1.40
N PHE A 75 -15.60 -2.03 0.07
CA PHE A 75 -14.66 -2.89 -0.61
C PHE A 75 -13.98 -2.15 -1.76
N GLN A 76 -12.94 -2.77 -2.30
CA GLN A 76 -12.26 -2.34 -3.51
C GLN A 76 -11.85 -3.56 -4.33
N LEU A 77 -12.11 -3.54 -5.63
CA LEU A 77 -11.51 -4.49 -6.57
C LEU A 77 -10.06 -4.05 -6.86
N ILE A 78 -9.16 -5.02 -6.89
CA ILE A 78 -7.74 -4.85 -7.18
C ILE A 78 -7.42 -5.61 -8.45
N TYR A 79 -6.85 -4.91 -9.41
CA TYR A 79 -6.54 -5.35 -10.76
C TYR A 79 -5.03 -5.58 -10.94
N LYS A 80 -4.18 -4.90 -10.15
CA LYS A 80 -2.72 -4.95 -10.32
C LYS A 80 -2.25 -4.54 -11.72
N GLY A 81 -3.02 -3.71 -12.41
CA GLY A 81 -2.75 -3.28 -13.79
C GLY A 81 -3.16 -4.27 -14.88
N GLU A 82 -3.93 -5.32 -14.54
CA GLU A 82 -4.60 -6.23 -15.47
C GLU A 82 -6.03 -5.77 -15.79
N ASP A 83 -6.66 -6.35 -16.82
CA ASP A 83 -8.05 -6.03 -17.18
C ASP A 83 -9.08 -6.65 -16.21
N ASP A 84 -8.80 -7.86 -15.71
CA ASP A 84 -9.67 -8.59 -14.80
C ASP A 84 -9.29 -8.37 -13.33
N PRO A 85 -10.27 -8.33 -12.39
CA PRO A 85 -9.95 -8.27 -10.97
C PRO A 85 -9.14 -9.49 -10.51
N GLN A 86 -8.11 -9.22 -9.72
CA GLN A 86 -7.23 -10.22 -9.11
C GLN A 86 -7.61 -10.47 -7.64
N GLN A 87 -8.04 -9.43 -6.94
CA GLN A 87 -8.43 -9.51 -5.53
C GLN A 87 -9.61 -8.59 -5.21
N LEU A 88 -10.34 -8.94 -4.15
CA LEU A 88 -11.30 -8.08 -3.47
C LEU A 88 -10.71 -7.67 -2.11
N LEU A 89 -10.53 -6.38 -1.87
CA LEU A 89 -10.16 -5.86 -0.55
C LEU A 89 -11.40 -5.51 0.25
N VAL A 90 -11.36 -5.80 1.53
CA VAL A 90 -12.31 -5.35 2.54
C VAL A 90 -11.55 -4.76 3.73
N GLN A 91 -12.12 -3.77 4.40
CA GLN A 91 -11.54 -3.21 5.64
C GLN A 91 -12.41 -3.59 6.83
N LEU A 92 -11.84 -4.28 7.82
CA LEU A 92 -12.59 -4.76 8.98
C LEU A 92 -11.75 -4.89 10.25
N ASP A 93 -12.45 -4.93 11.39
CA ASP A 93 -11.89 -5.33 12.67
C ASP A 93 -12.06 -6.85 12.86
N VAL A 94 -11.03 -7.53 13.35
CA VAL A 94 -11.09 -8.94 13.75
C VAL A 94 -10.49 -9.10 15.15
N ALA A 95 -11.34 -9.48 16.11
CA ALA A 95 -10.92 -9.74 17.48
C ALA A 95 -9.88 -10.88 17.54
N PRO A 96 -9.05 -10.95 18.61
CA PRO A 96 -8.13 -12.08 18.83
C PRO A 96 -8.86 -13.41 18.80
N ASN A 97 -8.26 -14.43 18.18
CA ASN A 97 -8.80 -15.80 18.11
C ASN A 97 -10.26 -15.90 17.61
N ALA A 98 -10.71 -14.92 16.82
CA ALA A 98 -12.09 -14.83 16.34
C ALA A 98 -12.16 -14.89 14.81
N ALA A 99 -13.37 -15.03 14.28
CA ALA A 99 -13.63 -14.96 12.84
C ALA A 99 -14.79 -14.01 12.53
N VAL A 100 -14.69 -13.32 11.40
CA VAL A 100 -15.76 -12.51 10.81
C VAL A 100 -16.26 -13.21 9.55
N LYS A 101 -17.58 -13.29 9.41
CA LYS A 101 -18.24 -13.80 8.20
C LYS A 101 -18.77 -12.63 7.38
N LEU A 102 -18.48 -12.67 6.08
CA LEU A 102 -18.99 -11.74 5.07
C LEU A 102 -19.79 -12.53 4.04
N SER A 103 -20.76 -11.87 3.41
CA SER A 103 -21.48 -12.40 2.26
C SER A 103 -21.35 -11.44 1.07
N ILE A 104 -20.99 -12.00 -0.07
CA ILE A 104 -20.94 -11.31 -1.35
C ILE A 104 -22.22 -11.66 -2.10
N VAL A 105 -23.03 -10.66 -2.41
CA VAL A 105 -24.37 -10.83 -2.99
C VAL A 105 -24.59 -9.82 -4.14
N PRO A 106 -25.49 -10.10 -5.09
CA PRO A 106 -25.89 -9.13 -6.10
C PRO A 106 -26.43 -7.85 -5.48
N GLY A 107 -26.18 -6.73 -6.15
CA GLY A 107 -26.77 -5.43 -5.84
C GLY A 107 -25.76 -4.29 -5.84
N LYS A 108 -26.26 -3.08 -6.07
CA LYS A 108 -25.47 -1.86 -6.12
C LYS A 108 -24.90 -1.52 -4.74
N ALA A 109 -23.56 -1.47 -4.64
CA ALA A 109 -22.88 -1.08 -3.41
C ALA A 109 -22.99 0.43 -3.11
N ALA A 110 -22.98 0.77 -1.82
CA ALA A 110 -22.80 2.14 -1.37
C ALA A 110 -21.42 2.68 -1.78
N LYS A 111 -21.36 3.98 -2.06
CA LYS A 111 -20.10 4.66 -2.38
C LYS A 111 -19.20 4.66 -1.14
N ALA A 112 -18.04 4.02 -1.24
CA ALA A 112 -17.03 4.04 -0.19
C ALA A 112 -16.39 5.43 -0.05
N VAL A 113 -16.02 5.78 1.18
CA VAL A 113 -15.23 6.98 1.46
C VAL A 113 -13.80 6.73 1.00
N GLN A 114 -13.26 7.66 0.19
CA GLN A 114 -11.87 7.59 -0.28
C GLN A 114 -10.91 7.78 0.90
N LYS A 115 -10.03 6.81 1.16
CA LYS A 115 -9.01 6.89 2.22
C LYS A 115 -7.59 6.72 1.71
N THR A 116 -7.39 6.52 0.41
CA THR A 116 -6.06 6.51 -0.22
C THR A 116 -6.09 7.36 -1.47
N PHE A 117 -4.99 7.98 -1.86
CA PHE A 117 -4.92 8.75 -3.10
C PHE A 117 -3.47 8.87 -3.52
N GLY A 118 -3.22 9.02 -4.82
CA GLY A 118 -1.91 9.37 -5.31
C GLY A 118 -1.98 9.79 -6.76
N ARG A 119 -0.95 10.49 -7.21
CA ARG A 119 -0.83 11.00 -8.57
C ARG A 119 0.59 11.40 -8.92
N TYR A 120 0.80 11.51 -10.22
CA TYR A 120 1.89 12.28 -10.79
C TYR A 120 1.63 13.80 -10.64
N VAL A 121 2.70 14.55 -10.37
CA VAL A 121 2.69 15.97 -10.02
C VAL A 121 3.69 16.73 -10.92
N PRO A 122 3.35 16.96 -12.19
CA PRO A 122 4.24 17.67 -13.12
C PRO A 122 4.52 19.10 -12.67
N GLU A 123 3.55 19.75 -12.01
CA GLU A 123 3.69 21.13 -11.53
C GLU A 123 4.79 21.29 -10.46
N ARG A 124 5.21 20.19 -9.83
CA ARG A 124 6.33 20.18 -8.88
C ARG A 124 7.55 19.41 -9.41
N LYS A 125 7.85 19.56 -10.70
CA LYS A 125 9.04 18.97 -11.36
C LYS A 125 9.01 17.44 -11.30
N ASP A 126 7.87 16.88 -11.71
CA ASP A 126 7.65 15.45 -11.80
C ASP A 126 7.67 14.74 -10.44
N ASP A 127 7.17 15.36 -9.37
CA ASP A 127 6.96 14.59 -8.14
C ASP A 127 5.94 13.46 -8.40
N PHE A 128 6.08 12.33 -7.73
CA PHE A 128 5.01 11.34 -7.61
C PHE A 128 4.63 11.27 -6.14
N ALA A 129 3.38 11.61 -5.83
CA ALA A 129 2.92 11.76 -4.46
C ALA A 129 1.75 10.84 -4.16
N TRP A 130 1.71 10.30 -2.95
CA TRP A 130 0.63 9.42 -2.50
C TRP A 130 0.39 9.58 -1.00
N GLU A 131 -0.82 9.25 -0.57
CA GLU A 131 -1.29 9.44 0.79
C GLU A 131 -2.39 8.43 1.14
N ASN A 132 -2.64 8.29 2.44
CA ASN A 132 -3.86 7.73 2.96
C ASN A 132 -4.41 8.59 4.10
N ASP A 133 -5.40 8.11 4.84
CA ASP A 133 -6.02 8.80 5.97
C ASP A 133 -5.10 8.97 7.20
N LYS A 134 -3.83 8.58 7.10
CA LYS A 134 -2.81 8.65 8.17
C LYS A 134 -1.55 9.42 7.77
N VAL A 135 -1.01 9.15 6.59
CA VAL A 135 0.34 9.54 6.16
C VAL A 135 0.34 10.00 4.70
N ALA A 136 1.37 10.74 4.31
CA ALA A 136 1.60 11.18 2.94
C ALA A 136 3.10 11.16 2.62
N PHE A 137 3.41 10.95 1.34
CA PHE A 137 4.77 10.77 0.84
C PHE A 137 4.92 11.38 -0.55
N ARG A 138 6.17 11.57 -0.97
CA ARG A 138 6.52 11.72 -2.39
C ARG A 138 7.85 11.04 -2.72
N MET A 139 8.05 10.81 -4.01
CA MET A 139 9.35 10.52 -4.62
C MET A 139 9.54 11.43 -5.83
N TYR A 140 10.79 11.71 -6.14
CA TYR A 140 11.15 12.74 -7.11
C TYR A 140 11.33 12.17 -8.51
N GLY A 141 10.85 12.90 -9.52
CA GLY A 141 10.97 12.55 -10.93
C GLY A 141 12.10 13.29 -11.64
N LYS A 142 12.28 12.94 -12.92
CA LYS A 142 13.40 13.39 -13.76
C LYS A 142 13.56 14.91 -13.81
N ALA A 143 12.48 15.68 -13.91
CA ALA A 143 12.60 17.14 -14.03
C ALA A 143 13.30 17.81 -12.83
N LEU A 144 13.26 17.22 -11.63
CA LEU A 144 13.95 17.77 -10.46
C LEU A 144 15.49 17.78 -10.63
N GLU A 145 16.05 16.90 -11.46
CA GLU A 145 17.50 16.80 -11.72
C GLU A 145 18.07 18.09 -12.32
N ALA A 146 17.23 18.90 -12.99
CA ALA A 146 17.61 20.20 -13.52
C ALA A 146 17.70 21.29 -12.44
N THR A 147 17.35 21.00 -11.18
CA THR A 147 17.46 21.94 -10.04
C THR A 147 18.35 21.39 -8.92
N PRO A 148 19.69 21.50 -9.04
CA PRO A 148 20.63 20.89 -8.09
C PRO A 148 20.41 21.24 -6.62
N LYS A 149 19.91 22.45 -6.33
CA LYS A 149 19.65 22.93 -4.95
C LYS A 149 18.48 22.21 -4.26
N GLU A 150 17.59 21.60 -5.03
CA GLU A 150 16.41 20.89 -4.52
C GLU A 150 16.54 19.38 -4.69
N MET A 151 17.68 18.92 -5.21
CA MET A 151 17.86 17.54 -5.62
C MET A 151 17.82 16.58 -4.41
N ALA A 152 17.07 15.50 -4.56
CA ALA A 152 16.95 14.44 -3.59
C ALA A 152 16.60 13.12 -4.29
N TYR A 153 16.95 11.98 -3.67
CA TYR A 153 16.76 10.65 -4.25
C TYR A 153 15.68 9.82 -3.55
N GLY A 154 15.74 9.78 -2.21
CA GLY A 154 14.95 8.86 -1.41
C GLY A 154 13.46 9.24 -1.25
N VAL A 155 12.80 8.52 -0.34
CA VAL A 155 11.39 8.76 -0.01
C VAL A 155 11.28 10.00 0.87
N ASP A 156 10.44 10.93 0.46
CA ASP A 156 10.05 12.08 1.27
C ASP A 156 8.78 11.78 2.07
N ILE A 157 8.71 12.29 3.28
CA ILE A 157 7.64 12.04 4.25
C ILE A 157 6.99 13.37 4.61
N TRP A 158 5.67 13.41 4.50
CA TRP A 158 4.91 14.57 4.95
C TRP A 158 4.27 14.31 6.30
N GLY A 159 4.45 15.24 7.22
CA GLY A 159 3.61 15.38 8.40
C GLY A 159 2.17 15.62 7.95
N LYS A 160 1.28 14.73 8.39
CA LYS A 160 -0.15 14.79 8.11
C LYS A 160 -0.93 14.63 9.41
N ARG A 161 -1.93 15.48 9.63
CA ARG A 161 -2.78 15.45 10.84
C ARG A 161 -4.27 15.52 10.55
N THR A 162 -4.67 15.16 9.34
CA THR A 162 -6.06 15.08 8.90
C THR A 162 -6.31 13.76 8.18
N THR A 163 -7.55 13.27 8.18
CA THR A 163 -7.94 12.06 7.45
C THR A 163 -8.37 12.34 6.01
N ARG A 164 -8.49 13.61 5.61
CA ARG A 164 -8.83 14.01 4.23
C ARG A 164 -7.69 13.67 3.27
N MET A 165 -8.01 13.46 2.00
CA MET A 165 -7.02 13.45 0.92
C MET A 165 -6.66 14.90 0.60
N ILE A 166 -5.40 15.29 0.81
CA ILE A 166 -4.91 16.67 0.80
C ILE A 166 -3.90 16.96 -0.30
N LEU A 167 -3.40 15.96 -1.04
CA LEU A 167 -2.34 16.17 -2.02
C LEU A 167 -2.70 17.25 -3.05
N ASN A 168 -3.90 17.20 -3.62
CA ASN A 168 -4.34 18.19 -4.61
C ASN A 168 -4.41 19.60 -4.02
N GLU A 169 -4.95 19.73 -2.81
CA GLU A 169 -5.08 21.00 -2.10
C GLU A 169 -3.69 21.60 -1.82
N ARG A 170 -2.76 20.78 -1.29
CA ARG A 170 -1.41 21.23 -0.95
C ARG A 170 -0.58 21.61 -2.15
N TYR A 171 -0.55 20.80 -3.20
CA TYR A 171 0.20 21.14 -4.41
C TYR A 171 -0.36 22.37 -5.11
N LYS A 172 -1.68 22.56 -5.10
CA LYS A 172 -2.30 23.80 -5.60
C LYS A 172 -1.91 25.03 -4.75
N ARG A 173 -1.83 24.87 -3.42
CA ARG A 173 -1.44 25.95 -2.51
C ARG A 173 0.04 26.32 -2.63
N GLY A 174 0.93 25.34 -2.85
CA GLY A 174 2.37 25.56 -3.00
C GLY A 174 3.11 25.87 -1.68
N GLU A 175 2.40 25.99 -0.56
CA GLU A 175 2.95 26.23 0.78
C GLU A 175 3.00 24.93 1.59
N TYR A 176 3.84 23.98 1.17
CA TYR A 176 3.94 22.68 1.83
C TYR A 176 4.73 22.72 3.15
N HIS A 177 5.56 23.75 3.37
CA HIS A 177 6.32 23.96 4.61
C HIS A 177 5.55 24.68 5.73
N VAL A 178 4.26 24.97 5.53
CA VAL A 178 3.42 25.71 6.49
C VAL A 178 2.25 24.83 6.92
N ASP A 179 2.08 24.65 8.23
CA ASP A 179 1.00 23.86 8.81
C ASP A 179 -0.32 24.63 8.89
N HIS A 180 -1.17 24.48 7.87
CA HIS A 180 -2.50 25.09 7.79
C HIS A 180 -3.61 24.28 8.51
N GLY A 181 -3.25 23.35 9.38
CA GLY A 181 -4.22 22.45 10.04
C GLY A 181 -4.31 21.07 9.40
N ASP A 182 -3.75 20.90 8.21
CA ASP A 182 -3.69 19.62 7.49
C ASP A 182 -2.34 18.89 7.69
N GLY A 183 -1.29 19.59 8.15
CA GLY A 183 0.06 19.10 8.44
C GLY A 183 1.17 19.87 7.70
N ASN A 184 2.38 19.33 7.64
CA ASN A 184 3.59 20.02 7.16
C ASN A 184 4.57 19.07 6.43
N ASP A 185 5.27 19.55 5.41
CA ASP A 185 6.45 18.92 4.81
C ASP A 185 7.72 19.60 5.35
N TYR A 186 8.23 19.22 6.53
CA TYR A 186 9.53 19.72 7.04
C TYR A 186 10.66 18.69 6.87
N TYR A 187 10.35 17.52 6.32
CA TYR A 187 11.27 16.40 6.28
C TYR A 187 12.35 16.66 5.23
N HIS A 188 13.61 16.75 5.66
CA HIS A 188 14.72 16.94 4.74
C HIS A 188 15.28 15.58 4.27
N VAL A 189 15.23 15.31 2.96
CA VAL A 189 15.72 14.06 2.35
C VAL A 189 17.17 14.19 1.87
N GLY A 190 17.46 15.18 1.01
CA GLY A 190 18.76 15.34 0.36
C GLY A 190 19.19 14.13 -0.48
N LEU A 191 20.49 13.98 -0.72
CA LEU A 191 21.06 12.89 -1.51
C LEU A 191 21.21 11.59 -0.68
N THR A 192 20.14 11.19 -0.01
CA THR A 192 20.09 10.01 0.87
C THR A 192 18.92 9.09 0.49
N LEU A 193 18.75 7.99 1.22
CA LEU A 193 17.60 7.09 1.08
C LEU A 193 16.31 7.63 1.76
N GLY A 194 16.37 8.81 2.40
CA GLY A 194 15.20 9.48 2.94
C GLY A 194 14.47 8.65 4.00
N GLY A 195 13.16 8.49 3.85
CA GLY A 195 12.26 7.77 4.74
C GLY A 195 12.13 6.28 4.46
N GLY A 196 13.21 5.59 4.04
CA GLY A 196 13.18 4.15 3.76
C GLY A 196 13.20 3.80 2.27
N ASP A 197 13.94 4.52 1.44
CA ASP A 197 14.25 4.03 0.08
C ASP A 197 15.34 2.93 0.11
N ILE A 198 15.51 2.27 -1.02
CA ILE A 198 16.46 1.17 -1.22
C ILE A 198 17.43 1.45 -2.37
N ALA A 199 18.71 1.10 -2.19
CA ALA A 199 19.72 1.17 -3.24
C ALA A 199 20.82 0.09 -3.07
N PRO A 200 21.54 -0.28 -4.15
CA PRO A 200 22.70 -1.16 -4.08
C PRO A 200 23.84 -0.60 -3.23
N VAL A 201 24.58 -1.49 -2.57
CA VAL A 201 25.78 -1.15 -1.80
C VAL A 201 26.95 -2.04 -2.21
N VAL A 202 28.12 -1.44 -2.45
CA VAL A 202 29.35 -2.19 -2.73
C VAL A 202 30.49 -1.54 -1.96
N LYS A 203 31.24 -2.32 -1.17
CA LYS A 203 32.38 -1.84 -0.35
C LYS A 203 32.00 -0.60 0.48
N ASP A 204 30.86 -0.68 1.18
CA ASP A 204 30.27 0.40 2.00
C ASP A 204 29.83 1.67 1.25
N LYS A 205 29.97 1.73 -0.08
CA LYS A 205 29.45 2.83 -0.91
C LYS A 205 28.06 2.49 -1.43
N ILE A 206 27.10 3.39 -1.19
CA ILE A 206 25.74 3.30 -1.72
C ILE A 206 25.72 3.87 -3.14
N TYR A 207 25.11 3.14 -4.07
CA TYR A 207 24.95 3.54 -5.47
C TYR A 207 23.50 3.96 -5.71
N TYR A 208 23.24 5.24 -5.51
CA TYR A 208 21.90 5.80 -5.68
C TYR A 208 21.46 5.74 -7.14
N PRO A 209 20.24 5.26 -7.43
CA PRO A 209 19.61 5.62 -8.68
C PRO A 209 19.37 7.15 -8.68
N MET A 210 19.38 7.75 -9.86
CA MET A 210 18.83 9.10 -10.04
C MET A 210 17.30 9.08 -9.79
N ASN A 211 16.55 10.07 -10.27
CA ASN A 211 15.11 10.12 -10.04
C ASN A 211 14.34 9.15 -10.95
N TYR A 212 13.09 8.85 -10.58
CA TYR A 212 12.30 7.93 -11.41
C TYR A 212 12.06 8.53 -12.80
N ARG A 213 11.85 7.64 -13.77
CA ARG A 213 11.71 7.98 -15.20
C ARG A 213 10.30 7.78 -15.70
N ASN A 214 9.69 6.67 -15.29
CA ASN A 214 8.34 6.31 -15.69
C ASN A 214 7.52 5.93 -14.46
N TRP A 215 6.21 6.13 -14.57
CA TRP A 215 5.24 5.73 -13.55
C TRP A 215 4.06 5.01 -14.17
N LYS A 216 3.43 4.11 -13.40
CA LYS A 216 2.18 3.44 -13.78
C LYS A 216 1.31 3.28 -12.54
N ILE A 217 0.08 3.77 -12.57
CA ILE A 217 -0.91 3.45 -11.53
C ILE A 217 -1.47 2.07 -11.83
N LEU A 218 -1.44 1.17 -10.84
CA LEU A 218 -1.97 -0.20 -10.95
C LEU A 218 -3.36 -0.31 -10.34
N ASP A 219 -3.58 0.36 -9.21
CA ASP A 219 -4.85 0.34 -8.48
C ASP A 219 -5.09 1.70 -7.83
N GLN A 220 -6.29 2.24 -8.01
CA GLN A 220 -6.71 3.48 -7.37
C GLN A 220 -8.12 3.33 -6.84
N GLY A 221 -8.24 3.17 -5.52
CA GLY A 221 -9.54 3.02 -4.88
C GLY A 221 -9.53 3.42 -3.41
N PRO A 222 -10.66 3.23 -2.71
CA PRO A 222 -10.86 3.80 -1.40
C PRO A 222 -10.01 3.16 -0.29
N LEU A 223 -9.54 1.92 -0.47
CA LEU A 223 -8.84 1.14 0.56
C LEU A 223 -7.34 0.94 0.28
N ARG A 224 -6.92 0.94 -0.98
CA ARG A 224 -5.52 0.78 -1.39
C ARG A 224 -5.23 1.62 -2.62
N PHE A 225 -4.08 2.27 -2.61
CA PHE A 225 -3.46 2.84 -3.80
C PHE A 225 -2.18 2.06 -4.11
N THR A 226 -2.02 1.63 -5.36
CA THR A 226 -0.85 0.88 -5.83
C THR A 226 -0.33 1.50 -7.12
N PHE A 227 0.99 1.72 -7.20
CA PHE A 227 1.65 2.26 -8.38
C PHE A 227 3.04 1.65 -8.55
N GLN A 228 3.63 1.88 -9.72
CA GLN A 228 5.02 1.52 -10.04
C GLN A 228 5.81 2.77 -10.43
N LEU A 229 7.08 2.80 -10.03
CA LEU A 229 8.09 3.72 -10.52
C LEU A 229 9.25 2.93 -11.12
N SER A 230 9.65 3.28 -12.35
CA SER A 230 10.79 2.68 -13.04
C SER A 230 11.91 3.68 -13.23
N TYR A 231 13.14 3.22 -13.06
CA TYR A 231 14.36 4.01 -13.15
C TYR A 231 15.19 3.59 -14.37
N ASP A 232 15.99 4.51 -14.89
CA ASP A 232 16.97 4.20 -15.94
C ASP A 232 18.03 3.23 -15.41
N ASN A 233 18.77 2.59 -16.31
CA ASN A 233 19.98 1.87 -15.94
C ASN A 233 21.01 2.85 -15.34
N TRP A 234 21.71 2.43 -14.29
CA TRP A 234 22.87 3.13 -13.75
C TRP A 234 24.02 2.18 -13.42
N ASP A 235 25.21 2.73 -13.29
CA ASP A 235 26.42 1.98 -12.95
C ASP A 235 26.51 1.71 -11.45
N VAL A 236 26.70 0.45 -11.09
CA VAL A 236 26.93 -0.05 -9.73
C VAL A 236 28.25 -0.83 -9.70
N ASP A 237 29.35 -0.14 -9.42
CA ASP A 237 30.72 -0.70 -9.41
C ASP A 237 31.06 -1.44 -10.73
N GLY A 238 30.75 -0.81 -11.88
CA GLY A 238 31.00 -1.39 -13.21
C GLY A 238 29.88 -2.31 -13.74
N LYS A 239 28.78 -2.46 -13.00
CA LYS A 239 27.61 -3.25 -13.41
C LYS A 239 26.43 -2.35 -13.74
N SER A 240 25.84 -2.51 -14.92
CA SER A 240 24.57 -1.88 -15.28
C SER A 240 23.42 -2.53 -14.50
N VAL A 241 22.72 -1.73 -13.69
CA VAL A 241 21.58 -2.14 -12.88
C VAL A 241 20.40 -1.23 -13.19
N LYS A 242 19.18 -1.77 -13.25
CA LYS A 242 17.93 -0.99 -13.18
C LYS A 242 17.01 -1.52 -12.10
N VAL A 243 16.08 -0.68 -11.64
CA VAL A 243 15.08 -1.03 -10.63
C VAL A 243 13.69 -0.57 -11.05
N THR A 244 12.70 -1.43 -10.81
CA THR A 244 11.28 -1.03 -10.78
C THR A 244 10.74 -1.27 -9.38
N LYS A 245 10.11 -0.24 -8.81
CA LYS A 245 9.54 -0.26 -7.46
C LYS A 245 8.02 -0.26 -7.58
N THR A 246 7.35 -1.32 -7.11
CA THR A 246 5.90 -1.33 -6.90
C THR A 246 5.61 -0.96 -5.47
N ILE A 247 4.83 0.10 -5.26
CA ILE A 247 4.52 0.65 -3.94
C ILE A 247 3.01 0.59 -3.75
N SER A 248 2.58 0.06 -2.60
CA SER A 248 1.17 0.09 -2.20
C SER A 248 1.00 0.66 -0.80
N LEU A 249 -0.02 1.51 -0.63
CA LEU A 249 -0.42 2.08 0.65
C LEU A 249 -1.88 1.75 0.94
N ASP A 250 -2.11 1.15 2.11
CA ASP A 250 -3.44 0.78 2.61
C ASP A 250 -4.05 1.86 3.49
N ALA A 251 -5.36 2.03 3.41
CA ALA A 251 -6.13 2.85 4.35
C ALA A 251 -5.87 2.41 5.80
N GLY A 252 -5.61 3.38 6.67
CA GLY A 252 -5.32 3.18 8.10
C GLY A 252 -3.89 2.70 8.41
N SER A 253 -3.06 2.42 7.41
CA SER A 253 -1.65 2.04 7.64
C SER A 253 -0.74 3.25 7.78
N HIS A 254 0.30 3.16 8.61
CA HIS A 254 1.41 4.12 8.60
C HIS A 254 2.56 3.68 7.67
N LEU A 255 2.52 2.43 7.17
CA LEU A 255 3.55 1.84 6.32
C LEU A 255 3.03 1.54 4.93
N ASN A 256 3.87 1.83 3.94
CA ASN A 256 3.79 1.29 2.59
C ASN A 256 4.35 -0.14 2.59
N LYS A 257 3.87 -0.95 1.63
CA LYS A 257 4.61 -2.11 1.14
C LYS A 257 5.36 -1.70 -0.12
N VAL A 258 6.65 -2.02 -0.19
CA VAL A 258 7.50 -1.78 -1.35
C VAL A 258 8.03 -3.11 -1.87
N GLU A 259 7.87 -3.33 -3.17
CA GLU A 259 8.44 -4.47 -3.91
C GLU A 259 9.44 -3.89 -4.92
N ALA A 260 10.74 -4.01 -4.63
CA ALA A 260 11.81 -3.50 -5.48
C ALA A 260 12.41 -4.64 -6.30
N ASN A 261 12.15 -4.63 -7.61
CA ASN A 261 12.69 -5.60 -8.55
C ASN A 261 13.90 -5.02 -9.26
N TYR A 262 15.07 -5.64 -9.03
CA TYR A 262 16.32 -5.27 -9.67
C TYR A 262 16.61 -6.20 -10.84
N GLU A 263 17.07 -5.61 -11.94
CA GLU A 263 17.52 -6.34 -13.13
C GLU A 263 18.97 -5.95 -13.43
N TYR A 264 19.82 -6.96 -13.63
CA TYR A 264 21.24 -6.80 -13.92
C TYR A 264 21.81 -8.04 -14.62
N ALA A 265 23.03 -7.96 -15.15
CA ALA A 265 23.72 -9.12 -15.71
C ALA A 265 24.36 -9.97 -14.59
N GLY A 266 24.17 -11.29 -14.63
CA GLY A 266 24.72 -12.23 -13.65
C GLY A 266 23.67 -12.95 -12.81
N THR A 267 24.14 -13.82 -11.91
CA THR A 267 23.31 -14.65 -11.02
C THR A 267 23.64 -14.48 -9.54
N GLU A 268 24.72 -13.77 -9.25
CA GLU A 268 25.14 -13.39 -7.90
C GLU A 268 24.09 -12.47 -7.26
N ASP A 269 23.92 -12.64 -5.95
CA ASP A 269 23.05 -11.77 -5.16
C ASP A 269 23.60 -10.34 -5.18
N LEU A 270 22.72 -9.36 -5.42
CA LEU A 270 23.05 -7.94 -5.37
C LEU A 270 22.89 -7.44 -3.92
N PRO A 271 23.98 -7.00 -3.25
CA PRO A 271 23.86 -6.40 -1.94
C PRO A 271 23.13 -5.06 -2.04
N VAL A 272 22.15 -4.84 -1.17
CA VAL A 272 21.32 -3.64 -1.14
C VAL A 272 21.15 -3.14 0.30
N VAL A 273 20.81 -1.87 0.44
CA VAL A 273 20.49 -1.24 1.72
C VAL A 273 19.15 -0.53 1.65
N VAL A 274 18.32 -0.72 2.68
CA VAL A 274 17.16 0.13 2.96
C VAL A 274 17.58 1.17 4.00
N GLY A 275 17.33 2.45 3.78
CA GLY A 275 17.92 3.51 4.60
C GLY A 275 16.96 4.57 5.11
N ILE A 276 17.20 5.02 6.34
CA ILE A 276 16.55 6.18 6.96
C ILE A 276 17.60 7.28 7.18
N ILE A 277 17.35 8.52 6.72
CA ILE A 277 18.23 9.65 7.03
C ILE A 277 18.27 9.91 8.55
N LYS A 278 19.48 10.10 9.08
CA LYS A 278 19.75 10.41 10.49
C LYS A 278 19.92 11.92 10.67
N ARG A 279 19.36 12.46 11.75
CA ARG A 279 19.53 13.87 12.12
C ARG A 279 20.82 14.08 12.92
N ALA A 280 21.34 15.31 12.88
CA ALA A 280 22.51 15.71 13.66
C ALA A 280 22.22 15.62 15.16
N GLU A 281 21.06 16.17 15.56
CA GLU A 281 20.56 16.07 16.92
C GLU A 281 20.10 14.63 17.26
N PRO A 282 20.29 14.18 18.51
CA PRO A 282 19.99 12.82 18.90
C PRO A 282 18.48 12.55 18.89
N GLY A 283 18.09 11.42 18.30
CA GLY A 283 16.75 10.84 18.43
C GLY A 283 16.81 9.44 19.05
N LYS A 284 15.66 8.77 19.19
CA LYS A 284 15.60 7.41 19.74
C LYS A 284 15.60 6.38 18.61
N LEU A 285 16.35 5.30 18.79
CA LEU A 285 16.50 4.24 17.79
C LEU A 285 15.91 2.92 18.29
N LEU A 286 15.31 2.16 17.38
CA LEU A 286 15.01 0.74 17.51
C LEU A 286 15.81 0.04 16.40
N LEU A 287 16.70 -0.88 16.78
CA LEU A 287 17.52 -1.68 15.86
C LEU A 287 17.34 -3.14 16.23
N ASP A 288 16.38 -3.81 15.61
CA ASP A 288 16.10 -5.22 15.84
C ASP A 288 16.44 -6.03 14.57
N GLU A 289 17.67 -6.53 14.51
CA GLU A 289 18.11 -7.37 13.38
C GLU A 289 17.34 -8.69 13.30
N GLN A 290 16.89 -9.24 14.43
CA GLN A 290 16.22 -10.54 14.46
C GLN A 290 14.83 -10.46 13.83
N GLN A 291 14.12 -9.37 14.11
CA GLN A 291 12.80 -9.08 13.54
C GLN A 291 12.88 -8.28 12.24
N GLY A 292 14.06 -7.77 11.88
CA GLY A 292 14.24 -6.89 10.73
C GLY A 292 13.57 -5.54 10.87
N ILE A 293 13.39 -5.04 12.10
CA ILE A 293 12.71 -3.78 12.39
C ILE A 293 13.74 -2.70 12.70
N MET A 294 13.74 -1.64 11.89
CA MET A 294 14.48 -0.42 12.16
C MET A 294 13.49 0.72 12.38
N GLY A 295 13.56 1.36 13.54
CA GLY A 295 12.75 2.51 13.90
C GLY A 295 13.60 3.70 14.31
N TYR A 296 13.19 4.89 13.92
CA TYR A 296 13.77 6.16 14.32
C TYR A 296 12.67 7.09 14.79
N TRP A 297 12.77 7.57 16.03
CA TRP A 297 11.99 8.70 16.50
C TRP A 297 12.92 9.91 16.50
N GLU A 298 12.70 10.81 15.55
CA GLU A 298 13.57 11.98 15.34
C GLU A 298 13.66 12.88 16.58
N PRO A 299 14.68 13.73 16.68
CA PRO A 299 14.65 14.88 17.58
C PRO A 299 13.45 15.79 17.26
N GLN A 300 13.02 16.58 18.25
CA GLN A 300 12.05 17.64 18.05
C GLN A 300 12.60 18.68 17.05
N HIS A 301 11.86 18.93 15.98
CA HIS A 301 12.15 19.97 15.00
C HIS A 301 11.32 21.22 15.31
N GLY A 302 11.89 22.16 16.06
CA GLY A 302 11.26 23.46 16.36
C GLY A 302 9.78 23.34 16.76
N ALA A 303 8.90 24.10 16.09
CA ALA A 303 7.45 24.04 16.27
C ALA A 303 6.75 22.97 15.40
N ASP A 304 7.50 22.30 14.52
CA ASP A 304 6.95 21.33 13.57
C ASP A 304 6.65 19.99 14.22
N GLY A 305 7.33 19.63 15.31
CA GLY A 305 7.06 18.40 16.04
C GLY A 305 8.15 17.35 15.88
N ILE A 306 7.74 16.08 15.96
CA ILE A 306 8.62 14.91 15.85
C ILE A 306 8.03 13.94 14.83
N THR A 307 8.88 13.47 13.94
CA THR A 307 8.56 12.42 12.97
C THR A 307 9.17 11.11 13.44
N GLY A 308 8.34 10.07 13.53
CA GLY A 308 8.77 8.69 13.56
C GLY A 308 8.94 8.19 12.13
N VAL A 309 10.03 7.48 11.85
CA VAL A 309 10.29 6.79 10.58
C VAL A 309 10.63 5.34 10.89
N GLY A 310 10.26 4.41 10.03
CA GLY A 310 10.50 3.00 10.29
C GLY A 310 10.53 2.18 9.02
N THR A 311 11.32 1.11 9.05
CA THR A 311 11.40 0.12 8.00
C THR A 311 11.34 -1.29 8.59
N ILE A 312 10.76 -2.22 7.83
CA ILE A 312 10.68 -3.63 8.16
C ILE A 312 11.13 -4.44 6.95
N VAL A 313 12.21 -5.19 7.09
CA VAL A 313 12.79 -6.04 6.04
C VAL A 313 12.72 -7.50 6.48
N ALA A 314 12.08 -8.35 5.68
CA ALA A 314 11.93 -9.77 6.01
C ALA A 314 13.10 -10.59 5.43
N ASP A 315 14.29 -10.43 6.02
CA ASP A 315 15.47 -11.24 5.69
C ASP A 315 16.20 -11.65 6.99
N PRO A 316 16.29 -12.95 7.34
CA PRO A 316 16.97 -13.39 8.55
C PRO A 316 18.48 -13.12 8.55
N LYS A 317 19.08 -12.79 7.41
CA LYS A 317 20.51 -12.51 7.26
C LYS A 317 20.86 -11.02 7.28
N LEU A 318 19.87 -10.15 7.43
CA LEU A 318 20.12 -8.71 7.40
C LEU A 318 21.06 -8.25 8.51
N LYS A 319 21.69 -7.11 8.28
CA LYS A 319 22.56 -6.43 9.24
C LYS A 319 22.20 -4.95 9.30
N MET A 320 22.18 -4.37 10.48
CA MET A 320 21.90 -2.95 10.66
C MET A 320 23.18 -2.18 10.95
N LYS A 321 23.38 -1.09 10.24
CA LYS A 321 24.51 -0.17 10.41
C LYS A 321 23.98 1.24 10.63
N VAL A 322 24.56 1.93 11.61
CA VAL A 322 24.30 3.35 11.86
C VAL A 322 25.55 4.13 11.46
N SER A 323 25.41 5.02 10.48
CA SER A 323 26.43 5.99 10.12
C SER A 323 26.09 7.37 10.71
N ASN A 324 26.92 8.37 10.43
CA ASN A 324 26.60 9.74 10.80
C ASN A 324 25.40 10.30 10.02
N GLU A 325 25.18 9.81 8.80
CA GLU A 325 24.17 10.33 7.87
C GLU A 325 22.90 9.49 7.82
N GLN A 326 22.99 8.17 8.01
CA GLN A 326 21.89 7.25 7.75
C GLN A 326 21.89 6.04 8.70
N LEU A 327 20.70 5.53 8.96
CA LEU A 327 20.45 4.20 9.52
C LEU A 327 20.21 3.26 8.33
N LEU A 328 20.89 2.13 8.26
CA LEU A 328 20.90 1.25 7.09
C LEU A 328 20.63 -0.19 7.48
N THR A 329 19.62 -0.81 6.86
CA THR A 329 19.41 -2.26 6.88
C THR A 329 20.05 -2.86 5.63
N GLN A 330 21.20 -3.51 5.79
CA GLN A 330 21.92 -4.24 4.76
C GLN A 330 21.30 -5.62 4.56
N THR A 331 21.06 -5.98 3.30
CA THR A 331 20.48 -7.26 2.87
C THR A 331 20.94 -7.52 1.43
N SER A 332 20.34 -8.48 0.75
CA SER A 332 20.63 -8.80 -0.64
C SER A 332 19.37 -9.20 -1.40
N THR A 333 19.41 -9.03 -2.72
CA THR A 333 18.33 -9.45 -3.61
C THR A 333 18.88 -10.21 -4.81
N LYS A 334 18.01 -11.00 -5.43
CA LYS A 334 18.35 -11.75 -6.64
C LYS A 334 17.83 -11.04 -7.88
N ASN A 335 18.54 -11.25 -8.98
CA ASN A 335 18.13 -10.77 -10.29
C ASN A 335 16.71 -11.22 -10.64
N GLY A 336 15.84 -10.28 -11.01
CA GLY A 336 14.45 -10.55 -11.39
C GLY A 336 13.54 -11.04 -10.25
N THR A 337 14.03 -11.03 -9.01
CA THR A 337 13.23 -11.35 -7.82
C THR A 337 13.08 -10.09 -6.99
N ALA A 338 11.83 -9.67 -6.74
CA ALA A 338 11.57 -8.50 -5.93
C ALA A 338 11.95 -8.74 -4.47
N ILE A 339 12.75 -7.84 -3.91
CA ILE A 339 12.86 -7.71 -2.45
C ILE A 339 11.63 -6.95 -1.94
N VAL A 340 10.99 -7.52 -0.91
CA VAL A 340 9.81 -6.94 -0.29
C VAL A 340 10.17 -6.39 1.08
N TYR A 341 9.87 -5.12 1.29
CA TYR A 341 10.03 -4.46 2.59
C TYR A 341 8.91 -3.46 2.82
N TYR A 342 8.87 -2.90 4.02
CA TYR A 342 7.88 -1.91 4.41
C TYR A 342 8.61 -0.67 4.90
N ASN A 343 8.10 0.50 4.57
CA ASN A 343 8.60 1.78 5.09
C ASN A 343 7.44 2.72 5.40
N GLY A 344 7.65 3.64 6.32
CA GLY A 344 6.65 4.66 6.58
C GLY A 344 6.93 5.45 7.84
N THR A 345 5.88 6.08 8.36
CA THR A 345 6.05 7.23 9.25
C THR A 345 4.90 7.47 10.20
N ALA A 346 5.17 8.17 11.29
CA ALA A 346 4.18 8.80 12.15
C ALA A 346 4.62 10.23 12.48
N TRP A 347 3.66 11.11 12.75
CA TRP A 347 3.95 12.49 13.16
C TRP A 347 3.21 12.82 14.45
N ASN A 348 3.92 13.31 15.46
CA ASN A 348 3.34 13.50 16.79
C ASN A 348 2.16 14.50 16.80
N LYS A 349 2.14 15.50 15.91
CA LYS A 349 1.02 16.46 15.81
C LYS A 349 -0.25 15.84 15.22
N ALA A 350 -0.20 14.62 14.69
CA ALA A 350 -1.39 13.83 14.34
C ALA A 350 -2.11 13.24 15.56
N GLN A 351 -1.50 13.29 16.76
CA GLN A 351 -2.06 12.85 18.05
C GLN A 351 -2.37 11.34 18.18
N GLU A 352 -2.10 10.53 17.15
CA GLU A 352 -2.26 9.07 17.20
C GLU A 352 -1.04 8.36 17.77
N ILE A 353 0.17 8.75 17.34
CA ILE A 353 1.45 8.24 17.83
C ILE A 353 2.29 9.44 18.22
N THR A 354 2.46 9.66 19.52
CA THR A 354 3.09 10.87 20.07
C THR A 354 4.43 10.62 20.74
N THR A 355 4.86 9.37 20.85
CA THR A 355 6.10 8.98 21.53
C THR A 355 6.85 7.90 20.76
N ALA A 356 8.17 7.80 20.99
CA ALA A 356 9.00 6.74 20.45
C ALA A 356 8.49 5.33 20.83
N ALA A 357 8.04 5.14 22.07
CA ALA A 357 7.52 3.86 22.52
C ALA A 357 6.29 3.44 21.70
N ALA A 358 5.32 4.35 21.53
CA ALA A 358 4.14 4.08 20.71
C ALA A 358 4.50 3.81 19.24
N TRP A 359 5.50 4.50 18.68
CA TRP A 359 5.97 4.25 17.31
C TRP A 359 6.61 2.87 17.17
N PHE A 360 7.47 2.50 18.11
CA PHE A 360 8.16 1.21 18.12
C PHE A 360 7.17 0.06 18.37
N ASP A 361 6.19 0.25 19.25
CA ASP A 361 5.10 -0.70 19.46
C ASP A 361 4.26 -0.89 18.19
N TYR A 362 3.99 0.20 17.45
CA TYR A 362 3.31 0.11 16.16
C TYR A 362 4.10 -0.75 15.17
N LEU A 363 5.42 -0.53 15.02
CA LEU A 363 6.28 -1.31 14.12
C LEU A 363 6.31 -2.80 14.51
N ASN A 364 6.45 -3.10 15.81
CA ASN A 364 6.42 -4.46 16.34
C ASN A 364 5.08 -5.16 16.06
N ASN A 365 3.97 -4.47 16.32
CA ASN A 365 2.63 -5.00 16.06
C ASN A 365 2.38 -5.22 14.56
N PHE A 366 2.90 -4.33 13.70
CA PHE A 366 2.83 -4.51 12.25
C PHE A 366 3.64 -5.73 11.80
N LYS A 367 4.87 -5.92 12.30
CA LYS A 367 5.67 -7.12 12.01
C LYS A 367 4.95 -8.41 12.42
N GLN A 368 4.39 -8.45 13.64
CA GLN A 368 3.57 -9.59 14.08
C GLN A 368 2.31 -9.78 13.20
N ALA A 369 1.79 -8.71 12.58
CA ALA A 369 0.71 -8.82 11.61
C ALA A 369 1.10 -9.53 10.32
N LEU A 370 2.31 -9.26 9.83
CA LEU A 370 2.86 -9.91 8.64
C LEU A 370 3.12 -11.39 8.87
N GLU A 371 3.60 -11.76 10.06
CA GLU A 371 3.93 -13.15 10.39
C GLU A 371 2.70 -14.02 10.72
N GLN A 372 1.61 -13.39 11.16
CA GLN A 372 0.37 -14.06 11.51
C GLN A 372 -0.80 -13.46 10.71
N PRO A 373 -0.79 -13.61 9.38
CA PRO A 373 -1.80 -13.02 8.51
C PRO A 373 -3.19 -13.60 8.82
N LEU A 374 -4.22 -12.80 8.56
CA LEU A 374 -5.61 -13.25 8.65
C LEU A 374 -5.83 -14.42 7.67
N LYS A 375 -6.45 -15.50 8.14
CA LYS A 375 -6.79 -16.65 7.31
C LYS A 375 -8.11 -16.39 6.60
N VAL A 376 -8.12 -16.44 5.27
CA VAL A 376 -9.29 -16.17 4.44
C VAL A 376 -9.75 -17.45 3.76
N THR A 377 -11.01 -17.80 3.96
CA THR A 377 -11.67 -18.94 3.31
C THR A 377 -12.92 -18.46 2.58
N VAL A 378 -13.07 -18.89 1.32
CA VAL A 378 -14.26 -18.59 0.50
C VAL A 378 -15.06 -19.88 0.30
N GLN A 379 -16.35 -19.85 0.63
CA GLN A 379 -17.25 -21.01 0.67
C GLN A 379 -18.39 -20.90 -0.31
#